data_AF-A0A9E8CB72-F1
#
_entry.id   AF-A0A9E8CB72-F1
#
_cell.length_a   1.000
_cell.length_b   1.000
_cell.length_c   1.000
_cell.angle_alpha   90.00
_cell.angle_beta   90.00
_cell.angle_gamma   90.00
#
_symmetry.space_group_name_H-M   'P 1'
#
loop_
_entity.id
_entity.type
_entity.pdbx_description
1 polymer ?
#
loop_
_entity_poly.entity_id
_entity_poly.type
_entity_poly.pdbx_seq_one_letter_code
_entity_poly.pdbx_strand_id
1 'polypeptide(L)' 'MATSDVVRARIDGHIKEEATNVLAGMGLSVSDAIRILLTRIAADKALPFDVNRGQHQTDTKKP' A
#
# COMPACT_ATOMS: atom_id res chain seq x y z
N MET A 1 -18.30 -1.56 22.66
CA MET A 1 -17.31 -2.54 22.17
C MET A 1 -16.54 -1.87 21.04
N ALA A 2 -15.22 -1.70 21.18
CA ALA A 2 -14.41 -1.17 20.09
C ALA A 2 -14.16 -2.30 19.08
N THR A 3 -14.81 -2.26 17.92
CA THR A 3 -14.55 -3.22 16.84
C THR A 3 -13.31 -2.76 16.08
N SER A 4 -12.14 -3.12 16.60
CA SER A 4 -10.87 -2.90 15.91
C SER A 4 -10.47 -4.18 15.19
N ASP A 5 -10.47 -4.13 13.86
CA ASP A 5 -9.96 -5.20 13.02
C ASP A 5 -8.46 -5.05 12.75
N VAL A 6 -7.78 -6.17 12.51
CA VAL A 6 -6.33 -6.22 12.27
C VAL A 6 -6.04 -6.45 10.80
N VAL A 7 -5.23 -5.57 10.21
CA VAL A 7 -4.69 -5.73 8.86
C VAL A 7 -3.40 -6.55 8.92
N ARG A 8 -3.33 -7.66 8.17
CA ARG A 8 -2.12 -8.48 8.01
C ARG A 8 -1.78 -8.62 6.53
N ALA A 9 -0.57 -8.24 6.14
CA ALA A 9 -0.07 -8.39 4.79
C ALA A 9 1.36 -8.94 4.82
N ARG A 10 1.68 -9.82 3.86
CA ARG A 10 3.06 -10.27 3.63
C ARG A 10 3.80 -9.19 2.83
N ILE A 11 5.00 -8.87 3.26
CA ILE A 11 5.89 -7.91 2.63
C ILE A 11 7.32 -8.40 2.78
N ASP A 12 8.17 -8.02 1.83
CA ASP A 12 9.60 -8.22 1.95
C ASP A 12 10.18 -7.49 3.19
N GLY A 13 11.15 -8.12 3.86
CA GLY A 13 11.72 -7.60 5.09
C GLY A 13 12.47 -6.29 4.91
N HIS A 14 13.22 -6.16 3.80
CA HIS A 14 13.96 -4.95 3.47
C HIS A 14 13.00 -3.79 3.17
N ILE A 15 11.94 -4.05 2.39
CA ILE A 15 10.93 -3.03 2.10
C ILE A 15 10.24 -2.55 3.37
N LYS A 16 9.93 -3.46 4.32
CA LYS A 16 9.35 -3.08 5.61
C LYS A 16 10.28 -2.16 6.40
N GLU A 17 11.56 -2.46 6.46
CA GLU A 17 12.55 -1.67 7.18
C GLU A 17 12.70 -0.27 6.56
N GLU A 18 12.88 -0.21 5.24
CA GLU A 18 12.99 1.05 4.50
C GLU A 18 11.76 1.93 4.69
N ALA A 19 10.55 1.37 4.51
CA ALA A 19 9.30 2.09 4.72
C ALA A 19 9.16 2.59 6.17
N THR A 20 9.60 1.79 7.15
CA THR A 20 9.57 2.18 8.56
C THR A 20 10.45 3.40 8.81
N ASN A 21 11.67 3.41 8.25
CA ASN A 21 12.61 4.52 8.41
C ASN A 21 12.10 5.81 7.75
N VAL A 22 11.56 5.71 6.53
CA VAL A 22 11.00 6.86 5.81
C VAL A 22 9.82 7.45 6.57
N LEU A 23 8.88 6.62 7.03
CA LEU A 23 7.71 7.07 7.78
C LEU A 23 8.08 7.66 9.15
N ALA A 24 9.07 7.07 9.84
CA ALA A 24 9.58 7.60 11.10
C ALA A 24 10.17 9.01 10.93
N GLY A 25 10.86 9.27 9.81
CA GLY A 25 11.33 10.62 9.45
C GLY A 25 10.19 11.63 9.25
N MET A 26 8.98 11.17 8.95
CA MET A 26 7.75 11.97 8.86
C MET A 26 6.95 12.00 10.17
N GLY A 27 7.41 11.34 11.23
CA GLY A 27 6.70 11.20 12.50
C GLY A 27 5.50 10.24 12.45
N LEU A 28 5.46 9.34 11.47
CA LEU A 28 4.37 8.37 11.26
C LEU A 28 4.84 6.94 11.51
N SER A 29 3.96 6.09 12.04
CA SER A 29 4.18 4.65 12.04
C SER A 29 3.63 4.00 10.77
N VAL A 30 4.07 2.77 10.47
CA VAL A 30 3.49 1.94 9.39
C VAL A 30 1.98 1.77 9.58
N SER A 31 1.52 1.61 10.82
CA SER A 31 0.08 1.50 11.13
C SER A 31 -0.68 2.77 10.79
N ASP A 32 -0.08 3.95 11.01
CA ASP A 32 -0.73 5.23 10.68
C ASP A 32 -0.84 5.41 9.17
N ALA A 33 0.23 5.08 8.44
CA ALA A 33 0.22 5.11 6.98
C ALA A 33 -0.85 4.16 6.40
N ILE A 34 -0.96 2.92 6.92
CA ILE A 34 -1.98 1.96 6.48
C ILE A 34 -3.39 2.47 6.78
N ARG A 35 -3.63 3.06 7.97
CA ARG A 35 -4.94 3.63 8.31
C ARG A 35 -5.31 4.76 7.36
N ILE A 36 -4.40 5.72 7.15
CA ILE A 36 -4.62 6.85 6.24
C ILE A 36 -4.94 6.36 4.83
N LEU A 37 -4.17 5.39 4.33
CA LEU A 37 -4.38 4.80 3.01
C LEU A 37 -5.76 4.16 2.88
N LEU A 38 -6.13 3.28 3.82
CA LEU A 38 -7.42 2.59 3.78
C LEU A 38 -8.61 3.55 3.95
N THR A 39 -8.48 4.56 4.81
CA THR A 39 -9.49 5.61 4.96
C THR A 39 -9.66 6.38 3.66
N ARG A 40 -8.56 6.75 2.98
CA ARG A 40 -8.63 7.48 1.72
C ARG A 40 -9.26 6.66 0.60
N ILE A 41 -8.91 5.39 0.48
CA ILE A 41 -9.50 4.47 -0.51
C ILE A 41 -11.00 4.32 -0.25
N ALA A 42 -11.41 4.17 1.01
CA ALA A 42 -12.81 4.05 1.37
C ALA A 42 -13.61 5.33 1.05
N ALA A 43 -13.00 6.51 1.24
CA ALA A 43 -13.62 7.80 0.95
C ALA A 43 -13.72 8.08 -0.57
N ASP A 44 -12.61 7.95 -1.28
CA ASP A 44 -12.49 8.37 -2.69
C ASP A 44 -12.91 7.28 -3.68
N LYS A 45 -13.09 6.03 -3.21
CA LYS A 45 -13.35 4.84 -4.05
C LYS A 45 -12.28 4.62 -5.13
N ALA A 46 -11.08 5.14 -4.91
CA ALA A 46 -9.95 5.06 -5.80
C ALA A 46 -8.65 4.89 -5.01
N LEU A 47 -7.62 4.34 -5.66
CA LEU A 47 -6.28 4.29 -5.10
C LEU A 47 -5.60 5.66 -5.26
N PRO A 48 -4.81 6.12 -4.29
CA PRO A 48 -4.15 7.43 -4.34
C PRO A 48 -2.95 7.46 -5.28
N PHE A 49 -2.63 6.35 -5.94
CA PHE A 49 -1.59 6.22 -6.94
C PHE A 49 -2.13 5.41 -8.13
N ASP A 50 -1.57 5.67 -9.30
CA ASP A 50 -1.94 4.95 -10.51
C ASP A 50 -1.42 3.51 -10.46
N VAL A 51 -2.34 2.55 -10.40
CA VAL A 51 -2.03 1.12 -10.42
C VAL A 51 -1.75 0.58 -11.83
N ASN A 52 -1.92 1.38 -12.88
CA ASN A 52 -1.71 0.95 -14.26
C ASN A 52 -0.27 1.01 -14.75
N ARG A 53 0.74 1.00 -13.88
CA ARG A 53 2.15 0.90 -14.31
C ARG A 53 2.58 -0.49 -14.82
N GLY A 54 1.64 -1.42 -15.00
CA GLY A 54 1.94 -2.80 -15.41
C GLY A 54 0.81 -3.57 -16.10
N GLN A 55 -0.15 -2.91 -16.76
CA GLN A 55 -1.09 -3.66 -17.61
C GLN A 55 -0.43 -3.98 -18.96
N HIS A 56 -0.04 -5.25 -19.09
CA HIS A 56 0.13 -6.00 -20.34
C HIS A 56 1.28 -5.58 -21.27
N GLN A 57 2.49 -6.09 -20.98
CA GLN A 57 3.30 -6.62 -22.08
C GLN A 57 2.61 -7.93 -22.54
N THR A 58 1.52 -7.81 -23.31
CA THR A 58 1.09 -8.93 -24.15
C THR A 58 2.17 -9.10 -25.21
N ASP A 59 3.11 -10.01 -24.95
CA ASP A 59 3.95 -10.59 -25.99
C ASP A 59 3.02 -11.26 -27.01
N THR A 60 2.58 -10.48 -27.99
CA THR A 60 1.92 -11.00 -29.20
C THR A 60 3.02 -11.46 -30.14
N LYS A 61 3.73 -12.52 -29.75
CA LYS A 61 4.57 -13.26 -30.69
C LYS A 61 3.68 -14.21 -31.48
N LYS A 62 3.18 -13.68 -32.60
CA LYS A 62 2.45 -14.40 -33.65
C LYS A 62 3.40 -15.35 -34.39
N PRO A 63 3.16 -16.67 -34.43
CA PRO A 63 3.57 -17.51 -35.56
C PRO A 63 2.60 -17.35 -36.74
#